data_AF-A0AAN5C2X9-F1
#
_entry.id   AF-A0AAN5C2X9-F1
#
_cell.length_a   1.000
_cell.length_b   1.000
_cell.length_c   1.000
_cell.angle_alpha   90.00
_cell.angle_beta   90.00
_cell.angle_gamma   90.00
#
_symmetry.space_group_name_H-M   'P 1'
#
loop_
_entity.id
_entity.type
_entity.pdbx_description
1 polymer ?
#
loop_
_entity_poly.entity_id
_entity_poly.type
_entity_poly.pdbx_seq_one_letter_code
_entity_poly.pdbx_strand_id
1 'polypeptide(L)'
;MESWTSASEEFEDQAWWACLNNAELYNFGSDWQRVYEILPEIAGPSAGGLVSLETLSFIRSGFKKWLSEAKQIEPELWRKDPHRFIELKASRLLGAVTTRYMLLADQEAFETDGRLRLIYLDNKRNIVRETRVDADGQTITDIIMAWFELTDPLELEDGITGDRYRVTGDLGRELYELTDSDFADP
;
A
#
# COMPACT_ATOMS: atom_id res chain seq x y z
N MET A 1 -8.70 11.10 -24.24
CA MET A 1 -7.83 10.62 -23.14
C MET A 1 -7.45 9.21 -23.54
N GLU A 2 -6.20 9.01 -23.95
CA GLU A 2 -5.70 7.67 -24.30
C GLU A 2 -5.94 6.73 -23.12
N SER A 3 -6.41 5.52 -23.39
CA SER A 3 -6.66 4.57 -22.32
C SER A 3 -5.30 4.16 -21.73
N TRP A 4 -5.00 4.60 -20.52
CA TRP A 4 -3.84 4.21 -19.71
C TRP A 4 -3.64 2.68 -19.55
N THR A 5 -4.57 1.86 -20.07
CA THR A 5 -4.45 0.40 -20.19
C THR A 5 -3.38 -0.03 -21.19
N SER A 6 -3.02 0.82 -22.15
CA SER A 6 -1.94 0.54 -23.12
C SER A 6 -0.58 1.09 -22.70
N ALA A 7 -0.44 1.63 -21.49
CA ALA A 7 0.79 2.29 -21.05
C ALA A 7 1.95 1.29 -20.83
N SER A 8 1.64 0.05 -20.46
CA SER A 8 2.63 -1.04 -20.38
C SER A 8 2.28 -2.13 -21.39
N GLU A 9 2.86 -2.03 -22.60
CA GLU A 9 2.68 -3.04 -23.66
C GLU A 9 3.14 -4.44 -23.20
N GLU A 10 4.09 -4.51 -22.27
CA GLU A 10 4.67 -5.78 -21.79
C GLU A 10 3.74 -6.55 -20.85
N PHE A 11 2.79 -5.88 -20.19
CA PHE A 11 1.95 -6.46 -19.14
C PHE A 11 0.45 -6.19 -19.34
N GLU A 12 0.01 -5.82 -20.55
CA GLU A 12 -1.41 -5.56 -20.86
C GLU A 12 -2.33 -6.72 -20.40
N ASP A 13 -1.91 -7.97 -20.64
CA ASP A 13 -2.63 -9.18 -20.25
C ASP A 13 -2.62 -9.47 -18.73
N GLN A 14 -1.70 -8.86 -17.97
CA GLN A 14 -1.53 -9.09 -16.52
C GLN A 14 -2.04 -7.94 -15.67
N ALA A 15 -2.14 -6.73 -16.23
CA ALA A 15 -2.51 -5.50 -15.55
C ALA A 15 -3.99 -5.10 -15.71
N TRP A 16 -4.76 -5.82 -16.53
CA TRP A 16 -6.15 -5.48 -16.87
C TRP A 16 -7.08 -5.31 -15.65
N TRP A 17 -6.83 -6.05 -14.57
CA TRP A 17 -7.60 -5.96 -13.32
C TRP A 17 -7.06 -4.90 -12.35
N ALA A 18 -5.81 -4.48 -12.55
CA ALA A 18 -5.10 -3.61 -11.62
C ALA A 18 -5.26 -2.13 -11.98
N CYS A 19 -5.46 -1.77 -13.25
CA CYS A 19 -5.60 -0.37 -13.68
C CYS A 19 -7.04 -0.02 -14.08
N LEU A 20 -7.68 0.85 -13.29
CA LEU A 20 -9.07 1.28 -13.46
C LEU A 20 -9.13 2.74 -13.87
N ASN A 21 -9.30 2.98 -15.16
CA ASN A 21 -9.03 4.30 -15.75
C ASN A 21 -10.14 4.85 -16.67
N ASN A 22 -11.27 4.14 -16.78
CA ASN A 22 -12.43 4.61 -17.53
C ASN A 22 -13.27 5.55 -16.66
N ALA A 23 -13.26 6.86 -16.99
CA ALA A 23 -13.98 7.88 -16.23
C ALA A 23 -15.50 7.63 -16.15
N GLU A 24 -16.12 7.10 -17.21
CA GLU A 24 -17.57 6.85 -17.23
C GLU A 24 -17.96 5.72 -16.28
N LEU A 25 -17.02 4.81 -15.99
CA LEU A 25 -17.26 3.63 -15.15
C LEU A 25 -16.71 3.78 -13.73
N TYR A 26 -15.61 4.49 -13.52
CA TYR A 26 -14.84 4.43 -12.27
C TYR A 26 -14.62 5.77 -11.56
N ASN A 27 -15.11 6.89 -12.12
CA ASN A 27 -15.00 8.19 -11.47
C ASN A 27 -16.03 8.35 -10.33
N PHE A 28 -15.73 7.77 -9.16
CA PHE A 28 -16.58 7.84 -7.96
C PHE A 28 -16.08 8.82 -6.89
N GLY A 29 -15.01 9.56 -7.16
CA GLY A 29 -14.40 10.45 -6.17
C GLY A 29 -14.00 9.71 -4.89
N SER A 30 -14.47 10.22 -3.74
CA SER A 30 -14.19 9.61 -2.43
C SER A 30 -14.78 8.21 -2.25
N ASP A 31 -15.87 7.90 -2.96
CA ASP A 31 -16.59 6.63 -2.86
C ASP A 31 -16.05 5.59 -3.86
N TRP A 32 -14.73 5.58 -4.07
CA TRP A 32 -14.06 4.70 -5.01
C TRP A 32 -14.37 3.21 -4.80
N GLN A 33 -14.74 2.80 -3.57
CA GLN A 33 -15.13 1.41 -3.28
C GLN A 33 -16.35 0.95 -4.10
N ARG A 34 -17.12 1.87 -4.71
CA ARG A 34 -18.20 1.52 -5.66
C ARG A 34 -17.70 0.74 -6.88
N VAL A 35 -16.41 0.80 -7.19
CA VAL A 35 -15.79 -0.11 -8.17
C VAL A 35 -16.12 -1.58 -7.89
N TYR A 36 -16.22 -1.98 -6.62
CA TYR A 36 -16.58 -3.36 -6.24
C TYR A 36 -18.00 -3.76 -6.66
N GLU A 37 -18.89 -2.81 -6.97
CA GLU A 37 -20.22 -3.05 -7.52
C GLU A 37 -20.14 -3.42 -9.02
N ILE A 38 -19.12 -2.92 -9.73
CA ILE A 38 -18.92 -3.11 -11.17
C ILE A 38 -18.03 -4.32 -11.45
N LEU A 39 -16.95 -4.45 -10.70
CA LEU A 39 -15.98 -5.55 -10.78
C LEU A 39 -16.00 -6.34 -9.47
N PRO A 40 -17.04 -7.16 -9.23
CA PRO A 40 -17.11 -7.97 -8.01
C PRO A 40 -15.96 -8.98 -7.89
N GLU A 41 -15.29 -9.32 -9.00
CA GLU A 41 -14.13 -10.21 -9.04
C GLU A 41 -12.96 -9.64 -8.24
N ILE A 42 -12.74 -8.33 -8.28
CA ILE A 42 -11.70 -7.68 -7.46
C ILE A 42 -12.15 -7.49 -6.01
N ALA A 43 -13.45 -7.64 -5.73
CA ALA A 43 -14.03 -7.53 -4.40
C ALA A 43 -13.88 -8.81 -3.57
N GLY A 44 -13.67 -9.96 -4.24
CA GLY A 44 -13.51 -11.27 -3.61
C GLY A 44 -12.26 -11.34 -2.72
N PRO A 45 -12.27 -12.14 -1.64
CA PRO A 45 -11.03 -12.44 -0.92
C PRO A 45 -10.08 -13.18 -1.85
N SER A 46 -8.82 -12.76 -1.90
CA SER A 46 -7.80 -13.56 -2.55
C SER A 46 -7.65 -14.86 -1.75
N ALA A 47 -7.73 -16.00 -2.43
CA ALA A 47 -7.53 -17.31 -1.80
C ALA A 47 -6.09 -17.50 -1.30
N GLY A 48 -5.16 -16.63 -1.71
CA GLY A 48 -3.78 -16.58 -1.25
C GLY A 48 -3.47 -15.29 -0.47
N GLY A 49 -2.45 -15.34 0.39
CA GLY A 49 -1.80 -14.14 0.91
C GLY A 49 -1.87 -13.90 2.42
N LEU A 50 -2.53 -14.75 3.20
CA LEU A 50 -2.35 -14.69 4.65
C LEU A 50 -1.06 -15.38 5.05
N VAL A 51 -0.06 -14.55 5.33
CA VAL A 51 1.17 -14.97 6.01
C VAL A 51 0.78 -15.73 7.28
N SER A 52 1.40 -16.89 7.52
CA SER A 52 1.10 -17.69 8.72
C SER A 52 1.33 -16.86 9.99
N LEU A 53 0.60 -17.15 11.06
CA LEU A 53 0.80 -16.44 12.35
C LEU A 53 2.24 -16.56 12.86
N GLU A 54 2.89 -17.70 12.61
CA GLU A 54 4.30 -17.91 12.94
C GLU A 54 5.21 -16.98 12.13
N THR A 55 5.00 -16.90 10.81
CA THR A 55 5.76 -16.02 9.94
C THR A 55 5.52 -14.54 10.29
N LEU A 56 4.28 -14.16 10.61
CA LEU A 56 3.96 -12.79 11.04
C LEU A 56 4.66 -12.43 12.35
N SER A 57 4.67 -13.34 13.33
CA SER A 57 5.40 -13.18 14.60
C SER A 57 6.90 -13.01 14.38
N PHE A 58 7.47 -13.79 13.44
CA PHE A 58 8.88 -13.66 13.05
C PHE A 58 9.18 -12.29 12.42
N ILE A 59 8.35 -11.83 11.47
CA ILE A 59 8.50 -10.51 10.84
C ILE A 59 8.40 -9.40 11.88
N ARG A 60 7.45 -9.49 12.81
CA ARG A 60 7.24 -8.51 13.89
C ARG A 60 8.44 -8.44 14.82
N SER A 61 8.97 -9.59 15.25
CA SER A 61 10.16 -9.65 16.10
C SER A 61 11.38 -9.04 15.41
N GLY A 62 11.57 -9.33 14.12
CA GLY A 62 12.60 -8.72 13.30
C GLY A 62 12.43 -7.21 13.16
N PHE A 63 11.20 -6.74 12.94
CA PHE A 63 10.88 -5.32 12.86
C PHE A 63 11.22 -4.58 14.15
N LYS A 64 10.83 -5.10 15.32
CA LYS A 64 11.12 -4.45 16.62
C LYS A 64 12.62 -4.35 16.89
N LYS A 65 13.37 -5.42 16.58
CA LYS A 65 14.84 -5.39 16.69
C LYS A 65 15.42 -4.30 15.79
N TRP A 66 15.04 -4.29 14.52
CA TRP A 66 15.55 -3.31 13.58
C TRP A 66 15.09 -1.87 13.91
N LEU A 67 13.88 -1.68 14.44
CA LEU A 67 13.39 -0.37 14.88
C LEU A 67 14.31 0.22 15.95
N SER A 68 14.81 -0.60 16.89
CA SER A 68 15.77 -0.14 17.90
C SER A 68 17.08 0.37 17.29
N GLU A 69 17.57 -0.29 16.23
CA GLU A 69 18.76 0.12 15.48
C GLU A 69 18.48 1.40 14.67
N ALA A 70 17.33 1.46 13.98
CA ALA A 70 16.93 2.61 13.16
C ALA A 70 16.82 3.90 13.97
N LYS A 71 16.32 3.83 15.22
CA LYS A 71 16.28 4.99 16.14
C LYS A 71 17.66 5.56 16.46
N GLN A 72 18.69 4.72 16.54
CA GLN A 72 20.06 5.17 16.81
C GLN A 72 20.68 5.82 15.58
N ILE A 73 20.30 5.38 14.37
CA ILE A 73 20.79 5.93 13.11
C ILE A 73 20.11 7.28 12.79
N GLU A 74 18.80 7.38 13.03
CA GLU A 74 17.98 8.54 12.67
C GLU A 74 17.24 9.14 13.89
N PRO A 75 17.95 9.53 14.97
CA PRO A 75 17.32 9.93 16.24
C PRO A 75 16.49 11.21 16.12
N GLU A 76 16.87 12.14 15.25
CA GLU A 76 16.13 13.38 15.04
C GLU A 76 14.79 13.15 14.33
N LEU A 77 14.74 12.21 13.37
CA LEU A 77 13.49 11.84 12.72
C LEU A 77 12.57 11.10 13.68
N TRP A 78 13.13 10.20 14.50
CA TRP A 78 12.41 9.54 15.58
C TRP A 78 11.75 10.56 16.54
N ARG A 79 12.51 11.52 17.05
CA ARG A 79 12.00 12.52 18.02
C ARG A 79 10.94 13.45 17.43
N LYS A 80 11.00 13.73 16.13
CA LYS A 80 10.05 14.62 15.45
C LYS A 80 8.65 14.01 15.39
N ASP A 81 8.56 12.76 14.95
CA ASP A 81 7.29 12.03 14.86
C ASP A 81 7.53 10.51 14.93
N PRO A 82 7.49 9.93 16.15
CA PRO A 82 7.69 8.50 16.35
C PRO A 82 6.71 7.62 15.56
N HIS A 83 5.45 8.05 15.44
CA HIS A 83 4.42 7.28 14.75
C HIS A 83 4.71 7.24 13.26
N ARG A 84 4.93 8.39 12.62
CA ARG A 84 5.27 8.44 11.20
C ARG A 84 6.59 7.72 10.92
N PHE A 85 7.57 7.83 11.82
CA PHE A 85 8.82 7.09 11.70
C PHE A 85 8.58 5.58 11.64
N ILE A 86 7.80 5.03 12.58
CA ILE A 86 7.43 3.60 12.58
C ILE A 86 6.70 3.23 11.29
N GLU A 87 5.74 4.03 10.85
CA GLU A 87 4.92 3.75 9.66
C GLU A 87 5.77 3.69 8.38
N LEU A 88 6.70 4.63 8.18
CA LEU A 88 7.65 4.65 7.06
C LEU A 88 8.57 3.42 7.06
N LYS A 89 8.96 3.01 8.26
CA LYS A 89 9.96 1.98 8.48
C LYS A 89 9.33 0.57 8.50
N ALA A 90 8.01 0.44 8.56
CA ALA A 90 7.30 -0.83 8.70
C ALA A 90 6.81 -1.46 7.38
N SER A 91 7.46 -1.11 6.26
CA SER A 91 7.17 -1.63 4.92
C SER A 91 6.90 -3.13 4.89
N ARG A 92 7.81 -3.93 5.47
CA ARG A 92 7.70 -5.41 5.50
C ARG A 92 6.48 -5.93 6.26
N LEU A 93 6.08 -5.27 7.36
CA LEU A 93 4.90 -5.67 8.13
C LEU A 93 3.62 -5.35 7.37
N LEU A 94 3.56 -4.16 6.76
CA LEU A 94 2.44 -3.73 5.95
C LEU A 94 2.31 -4.59 4.66
N GLY A 95 3.44 -4.93 4.03
CA GLY A 95 3.48 -5.86 2.91
C GLY A 95 2.96 -7.25 3.28
N ALA A 96 3.30 -7.77 4.46
CA ALA A 96 2.87 -9.10 4.92
C ALA A 96 1.34 -9.26 5.08
N VAL A 97 0.61 -8.16 5.26
CA VAL A 97 -0.86 -8.16 5.36
C VAL A 97 -1.55 -7.67 4.08
N THR A 98 -0.78 -7.16 3.12
CA THR A 98 -1.31 -6.73 1.83
C THR A 98 -1.57 -7.97 0.98
N THR A 99 -2.77 -8.05 0.40
CA THR A 99 -3.16 -9.18 -0.46
C THR A 99 -3.41 -8.78 -1.91
N ARG A 100 -3.51 -7.47 -2.18
CA ARG A 100 -3.71 -6.93 -3.53
C ARG A 100 -3.30 -5.46 -3.58
N TYR A 101 -3.06 -4.96 -4.78
CA TYR A 101 -2.96 -3.53 -5.07
C TYR A 101 -3.96 -3.14 -6.16
N MET A 102 -4.22 -1.85 -6.31
CA MET A 102 -5.06 -1.29 -7.36
C MET A 102 -4.55 0.09 -7.75
N LEU A 103 -4.51 0.37 -9.05
CA LEU A 103 -4.29 1.67 -9.66
C LEU A 103 -5.65 2.23 -10.09
N LEU A 104 -5.98 3.42 -9.60
CA LEU A 104 -7.25 4.07 -9.85
C LEU A 104 -7.04 5.48 -10.40
N ALA A 105 -7.65 5.78 -11.54
CA ALA A 105 -7.90 7.16 -11.93
C ALA A 105 -9.17 7.62 -11.20
N ASP A 106 -9.01 8.24 -10.05
CA ASP A 106 -10.13 8.84 -9.31
C ASP A 106 -10.40 10.27 -9.81
N GLN A 107 -11.36 10.94 -9.18
CA GLN A 107 -11.73 12.31 -9.54
C GLN A 107 -10.51 13.24 -9.60
N GLU A 108 -9.59 13.14 -8.62
CA GLU A 108 -8.37 13.95 -8.60
C GLU A 108 -7.49 13.66 -9.82
N ALA A 109 -7.28 12.39 -10.18
CA ALA A 109 -6.53 12.04 -11.38
C ALA A 109 -7.14 12.64 -12.66
N PHE A 110 -8.47 12.63 -12.79
CA PHE A 110 -9.17 13.21 -13.95
C PHE A 110 -9.17 14.74 -13.97
N GLU A 111 -9.11 15.39 -12.81
CA GLU A 111 -9.15 16.85 -12.67
C GLU A 111 -7.76 17.51 -12.65
N THR A 112 -6.70 16.74 -12.46
CA THR A 112 -5.31 17.23 -12.27
C THR A 112 -4.34 16.69 -13.33
N ASP A 113 -3.04 16.58 -13.00
CA ASP A 113 -1.94 16.12 -13.86
C ASP A 113 -2.00 14.61 -14.21
N GLY A 114 -3.13 13.94 -13.98
CA GLY A 114 -3.31 12.53 -14.39
C GLY A 114 -2.69 11.49 -13.47
N ARG A 115 -2.21 11.86 -12.28
CA ARG A 115 -1.54 10.93 -11.35
C ARG A 115 -2.52 9.93 -10.75
N LEU A 116 -2.28 8.64 -10.97
CA LEU A 116 -3.13 7.56 -10.49
C LEU A 116 -2.99 7.41 -8.97
N ARG A 117 -4.07 6.98 -8.32
CA ARG A 117 -4.05 6.52 -6.93
C ARG A 117 -3.61 5.07 -6.90
N LEU A 118 -2.47 4.78 -6.28
CA LEU A 118 -2.04 3.42 -5.98
C LEU A 118 -2.51 3.05 -4.58
N ILE A 119 -3.28 1.97 -4.45
CA ILE A 119 -3.88 1.53 -3.18
C ILE A 119 -3.48 0.08 -2.91
N TYR A 120 -2.84 -0.17 -1.77
CA TYR A 120 -2.52 -1.50 -1.26
C TYR A 120 -3.58 -1.89 -0.24
N LEU A 121 -4.16 -3.08 -0.39
CA LEU A 121 -5.34 -3.53 0.36
C LEU A 121 -5.09 -4.86 1.06
N ASP A 122 -5.69 -5.02 2.24
CA ASP A 122 -5.79 -6.31 2.92
C ASP A 122 -6.93 -7.17 2.34
N ASN A 123 -7.10 -8.38 2.89
CA ASN A 123 -8.13 -9.31 2.41
C ASN A 123 -9.56 -8.85 2.73
N LYS A 124 -9.72 -7.89 3.65
CA LYS A 124 -11.01 -7.27 4.02
C LYS A 124 -11.26 -5.94 3.32
N ARG A 125 -10.37 -5.53 2.38
CA ARG A 125 -10.42 -4.27 1.62
C ARG A 125 -10.16 -3.03 2.47
N ASN A 126 -9.48 -3.17 3.60
CA ASN A 126 -8.92 -2.04 4.31
C ASN A 126 -7.69 -1.54 3.55
N ILE A 127 -7.57 -0.22 3.40
CA ILE A 127 -6.37 0.41 2.85
C ILE A 127 -5.23 0.19 3.84
N VAL A 128 -4.21 -0.53 3.41
CA VAL A 128 -2.95 -0.73 4.14
C VAL A 128 -2.03 0.45 3.91
N ARG A 129 -1.82 0.79 2.63
CA ARG A 129 -1.01 1.92 2.18
C ARG A 129 -1.59 2.50 0.91
N GLU A 130 -1.33 3.77 0.66
CA GLU A 130 -1.65 4.41 -0.60
C GLU A 130 -0.71 5.56 -0.94
N THR A 131 -0.62 5.87 -2.22
CA THR A 131 0.20 6.97 -2.74
C THR A 131 -0.35 7.46 -4.09
N ARG A 132 0.25 8.53 -4.62
CA ARG A 132 0.00 9.03 -5.98
C ARG A 132 1.18 8.68 -6.87
N VAL A 133 0.91 8.11 -8.03
CA VAL A 133 1.94 7.65 -8.98
C VAL A 133 1.70 8.22 -10.35
N ASP A 134 2.76 8.34 -11.13
CA ASP A 134 2.67 8.80 -12.50
C ASP A 134 2.04 7.70 -13.38
N ALA A 135 1.26 8.12 -14.38
CA ALA A 135 0.47 7.22 -15.21
C ALA A 135 1.26 6.73 -16.44
N ASP A 136 2.59 6.70 -16.36
CA ASP A 136 3.46 6.26 -17.44
C ASP A 136 3.76 4.75 -17.36
N GLY A 137 4.19 4.20 -18.49
CA GLY A 137 4.45 2.76 -18.63
C GLY A 137 5.53 2.22 -17.71
N GLN A 138 6.57 3.01 -17.43
CA GLN A 138 7.68 2.57 -16.58
C GLN A 138 7.21 2.43 -15.13
N THR A 139 6.56 3.46 -14.59
CA THR A 139 6.00 3.44 -13.24
C THR A 139 5.04 2.27 -13.03
N ILE A 140 4.13 2.04 -13.98
CA ILE A 140 3.17 0.93 -13.91
C ILE A 140 3.88 -0.43 -13.94
N THR A 141 4.87 -0.60 -14.82
CA THR A 141 5.69 -1.82 -14.89
C THR A 141 6.44 -2.07 -13.59
N ASP A 142 7.04 -1.04 -12.99
CA ASP A 142 7.79 -1.16 -11.74
C ASP A 142 6.90 -1.61 -10.58
N ILE A 143 5.68 -1.09 -10.50
CA ILE A 143 4.67 -1.51 -9.51
C ILE A 143 4.29 -2.99 -9.70
N ILE A 144 4.04 -3.41 -10.95
CA ILE A 144 3.69 -4.80 -11.27
C ILE A 144 4.85 -5.74 -10.89
N MET A 145 6.07 -5.37 -11.25
CA MET A 145 7.28 -6.16 -10.95
C MET A 145 7.51 -6.27 -9.45
N ALA A 146 7.43 -5.15 -8.71
CA ALA A 146 7.58 -5.17 -7.26
C ALA A 146 6.56 -6.10 -6.60
N TRP A 147 5.31 -6.08 -7.07
CA TRP A 147 4.28 -6.99 -6.58
C TRP A 147 4.64 -8.47 -6.78
N PHE A 148 5.13 -8.86 -7.97
CA PHE A 148 5.54 -10.23 -8.25
C PHE A 148 6.79 -10.67 -7.49
N GLU A 149 7.71 -9.74 -7.25
CA GLU A 149 8.93 -9.98 -6.48
C GLU A 149 8.71 -9.96 -4.96
N LEU A 150 7.49 -9.66 -4.50
CA LEU A 150 7.12 -9.49 -3.10
C LEU A 150 7.94 -8.38 -2.42
N THR A 151 8.20 -7.31 -3.16
CA THR A 151 8.89 -6.09 -2.72
C THR A 151 7.93 -4.89 -2.78
N ASP A 152 8.37 -3.74 -2.26
CA ASP A 152 7.65 -2.49 -2.42
C ASP A 152 8.23 -1.69 -3.59
N PRO A 153 7.38 -1.10 -4.44
CA PRO A 153 7.83 -0.15 -5.44
C PRO A 153 8.28 1.16 -4.78
N LEU A 154 9.19 1.90 -5.43
CA LEU A 154 9.80 3.12 -4.89
C LEU A 154 8.76 4.19 -4.54
N GLU A 155 7.65 4.22 -5.27
CA GLU A 155 6.55 5.17 -5.10
C GLU A 155 5.86 5.05 -3.72
N LEU A 156 6.00 3.89 -3.06
CA LEU A 156 5.49 3.68 -1.70
C LEU A 156 6.39 4.27 -0.60
N GLU A 157 7.62 4.71 -0.89
CA GLU A 157 8.48 5.35 0.12
C GLU A 157 7.83 6.62 0.70
N ASP A 158 7.19 7.41 -0.17
CA ASP A 158 6.43 8.60 0.21
C ASP A 158 4.95 8.32 0.53
N GLY A 159 4.55 7.04 0.47
CA GLY A 159 3.18 6.62 0.71
C GLY A 159 2.68 6.91 2.12
N ILE A 160 1.36 6.99 2.25
CA ILE A 160 0.68 7.11 3.54
C ILE A 160 0.11 5.77 3.98
N THR A 161 0.20 5.49 5.27
CA THR A 161 -0.45 4.33 5.88
C THR A 161 -1.94 4.62 6.03
N GLY A 162 -2.77 3.66 5.63
CA GLY A 162 -4.22 3.79 5.77
C GLY A 162 -4.64 3.88 7.24
N ASP A 163 -5.69 4.63 7.53
CA ASP A 163 -6.04 5.06 8.90
C ASP A 163 -6.11 3.94 9.93
N ARG A 164 -6.68 2.78 9.55
CA ARG A 164 -6.79 1.62 10.43
C ARG A 164 -5.45 0.94 10.70
N TYR A 165 -4.51 1.03 9.77
CA TYR A 165 -3.19 0.45 9.85
C TYR A 165 -2.13 1.39 10.41
N ARG A 166 -2.45 2.68 10.63
CA ARG A 166 -1.58 3.58 11.40
C ARG A 166 -1.21 2.97 12.74
N VAL A 167 -0.11 3.40 13.33
CA VAL A 167 0.37 2.86 14.62
C VAL A 167 -0.69 2.98 15.73
N THR A 168 -1.50 4.03 15.67
CA THR A 168 -2.62 4.29 16.58
C THR A 168 -3.97 3.74 16.07
N GLY A 169 -4.00 3.14 14.88
CA GLY A 169 -5.15 2.47 14.31
C GLY A 169 -5.44 1.13 14.99
N ASP A 170 -6.67 0.64 14.82
CA ASP A 170 -7.08 -0.63 15.42
C ASP A 170 -6.33 -1.83 14.83
N LEU A 171 -6.25 -1.93 13.50
CA LEU A 171 -5.50 -2.97 12.80
C LEU A 171 -3.98 -2.78 12.94
N GLY A 172 -3.51 -1.54 12.98
CA GLY A 172 -2.10 -1.23 13.20
C GLY A 172 -1.62 -1.71 14.57
N ARG A 173 -2.38 -1.46 15.64
CA ARG A 173 -2.05 -1.98 16.99
C ARG A 173 -1.92 -3.50 17.00
N GLU A 174 -2.81 -4.23 16.33
CA GLU A 174 -2.74 -5.69 16.20
C GLU A 174 -1.54 -6.14 15.34
N LEU A 175 -1.20 -5.39 14.30
CA LEU A 175 -0.10 -5.71 13.40
C LEU A 175 1.26 -5.50 14.09
N TYR A 176 1.49 -4.32 14.65
CA TYR A 176 2.79 -3.94 15.20
C TYR A 176 3.04 -4.53 16.59
N GLU A 177 1.98 -4.69 17.41
CA GLU A 177 2.01 -5.07 18.84
C GLU A 177 3.11 -4.33 19.63
N LEU A 178 3.28 -3.03 19.37
CA LEU A 178 4.28 -2.22 20.04
C LEU A 178 3.89 -1.99 21.50
N THR A 179 4.92 -1.92 22.34
CA THR A 179 4.84 -1.70 23.79
C THR A 179 5.51 -0.38 24.14
N ASP A 180 5.32 0.12 25.36
CA ASP A 180 5.96 1.38 25.81
C ASP A 180 7.49 1.34 25.67
N SER A 181 8.12 0.16 25.84
CA SER A 181 9.57 0.01 25.59
C SER A 181 9.95 0.19 24.13
N ASP A 182 9.07 -0.18 23.20
CA ASP A 182 9.28 0.06 21.77
C ASP A 182 9.16 1.55 21.40
N PHE A 183 8.62 2.40 22.30
CA PHE A 183 8.55 3.86 22.17
C PHE A 183 9.59 4.60 23.00
N ALA A 184 10.43 3.91 23.76
CA ALA A 184 11.51 4.56 24.49
C ALA A 184 12.50 5.22 23.52
N ASP A 185 13.10 6.32 23.96
CA ASP A 185 14.19 6.97 23.23
C ASP A 185 15.42 6.04 23.12
N PRO A 186 16.21 6.17 22.05
CA PRO A 186 17.44 5.41 21.84
C PRO A 186 18.52 5.66 22.90
#